data_AF-A0A7L4TKD4-F1
#
_entry.id   AF-A0A7L4TKD4-F1
#
_cell.length_a   1.000
_cell.length_b   1.000
_cell.length_c   1.000
_cell.angle_alpha   90.00
_cell.angle_beta   90.00
_cell.angle_gamma   90.00
#
_symmetry.space_group_name_H-M   'P 1'
#
loop_
_entity.id
_entity.type
_entity.pdbx_description
1 polymer ?
#
loop_
_entity_poly.entity_id
_entity_poly.type
_entity_poly.pdbx_seq_one_letter_code
_entity_poly.pdbx_strand_id
1 'polypeptide(L)'
;MYAFSNYAYSKLTKLKIMKTKFSIFGVITVLLYSCQDRISLFEESVDSDSAIRVTNIEQQTLRKWFPFNKESDSIITSAELIIKEQENEMKIKGKNNKAEKRLHEAQYHLLELKKRVNYIKDYESRVENFDSSVVNKLDSLKLDYLKEKLKLESALCEFQEFDFP
;
A
#
# COMPACT_ATOMS: atom_id res chain seq x y z
N MET A 1 46.86 7.20 -32.12
CA MET A 1 48.10 6.58 -31.61
C MET A 1 48.13 6.84 -30.12
N TYR A 2 48.01 5.94 -29.15
CA TYR A 2 47.94 4.47 -29.01
C TYR A 2 46.92 4.24 -27.85
N ALA A 3 45.89 3.38 -27.92
CA ALA A 3 45.89 1.91 -27.77
C ALA A 3 46.64 1.37 -26.52
N PHE A 4 46.01 0.38 -25.85
CA PHE A 4 46.34 -0.31 -24.58
C PHE A 4 45.83 0.41 -23.31
N SER A 5 44.72 -0.01 -22.69
CA SER A 5 44.58 -1.31 -22.04
C SER A 5 43.16 -1.86 -22.12
N ASN A 6 42.98 -2.88 -22.97
CA ASN A 6 41.97 -3.92 -22.82
C ASN A 6 42.74 -5.14 -22.31
N TYR A 7 42.51 -5.61 -21.09
CA TYR A 7 42.53 -7.05 -20.77
C TYR A 7 42.01 -7.27 -19.35
N ALA A 8 41.11 -8.26 -19.22
CA ALA A 8 40.37 -8.67 -18.01
C ALA A 8 39.30 -7.64 -17.58
N TYR A 9 38.04 -7.73 -18.02
CA TYR A 9 37.11 -8.83 -17.71
C TYR A 9 36.07 -8.99 -18.84
N SER A 10 36.49 -9.54 -19.97
CA SER A 10 35.60 -10.23 -20.92
C SER A 10 35.78 -11.72 -20.74
N LYS A 11 35.15 -12.30 -19.70
CA LYS A 11 34.93 -13.76 -19.62
C LYS A 11 33.89 -14.16 -18.56
N LEU A 12 32.68 -13.61 -18.64
CA LEU A 12 31.48 -14.22 -18.02
C LEU A 12 30.28 -14.00 -18.96
N THR A 13 30.41 -14.47 -20.19
CA THR A 13 29.26 -14.70 -21.07
C THR A 13 28.46 -15.91 -20.58
N LYS A 14 27.14 -15.78 -20.72
CA LYS A 14 26.09 -16.81 -20.67
C LYS A 14 25.51 -17.10 -19.28
N LEU A 15 24.60 -16.23 -18.84
CA LEU A 15 23.36 -16.72 -18.26
C LEU A 15 22.18 -16.30 -19.15
N LYS A 16 21.66 -17.28 -19.88
CA LYS A 16 20.43 -17.21 -20.67
C LYS A 16 19.29 -16.87 -19.71
N ILE A 17 18.83 -15.61 -19.71
CA ILE A 17 17.63 -15.21 -18.96
C ILE A 17 16.43 -15.87 -19.65
N MET A 18 16.00 -17.02 -19.13
CA MET A 18 14.71 -17.60 -19.44
C MET A 18 13.61 -16.61 -19.02
N LYS A 19 12.69 -16.33 -19.95
CA LYS A 19 11.43 -15.64 -19.68
C LYS A 19 10.56 -16.50 -18.77
N THR A 20 10.73 -16.39 -17.47
CA THR A 20 9.88 -17.06 -16.48
C THR A 20 8.68 -16.17 -16.19
N LYS A 21 7.58 -16.34 -16.95
CA LYS A 21 6.28 -15.75 -16.64
C LYS A 21 5.30 -16.83 -16.20
N PHE A 22 5.47 -17.35 -14.98
CA PHE A 22 4.42 -18.08 -14.28
C PHE A 22 4.60 -17.90 -12.78
N SER A 23 3.62 -17.28 -12.12
CA SER A 23 3.04 -17.72 -10.84
C SER A 23 2.27 -16.58 -10.16
N ILE A 24 1.16 -16.14 -10.76
CA ILE A 24 0.13 -15.36 -10.04
C ILE A 24 -0.94 -16.30 -9.44
N PHE A 25 -0.94 -17.58 -9.83
CA PHE A 25 -1.93 -18.55 -9.35
C PHE A 25 -1.66 -19.13 -7.95
N GLY A 26 -0.45 -18.99 -7.40
CA GLY A 26 -0.10 -19.54 -6.09
C GLY A 26 -0.71 -18.80 -4.89
N VAL A 27 -1.11 -17.53 -5.05
CA VAL A 27 -1.68 -16.74 -3.94
C VAL A 27 -3.18 -17.05 -3.76
N ILE A 28 -3.87 -17.52 -4.80
CA ILE A 28 -5.31 -17.79 -4.76
C ILE A 28 -5.61 -19.10 -4.02
N THR A 29 -4.75 -20.11 -4.09
CA THR A 29 -4.97 -21.40 -3.42
C THR A 29 -4.79 -21.33 -1.89
N VAL A 30 -3.89 -20.46 -1.40
CA VAL A 30 -3.71 -20.25 0.07
C VAL A 30 -4.92 -19.53 0.68
N LEU A 31 -5.57 -18.63 -0.06
CA LEU A 31 -6.78 -17.93 0.39
C LEU A 31 -8.00 -18.86 0.47
N LEU A 32 -8.10 -19.86 -0.41
CA LEU A 32 -9.22 -20.82 -0.40
C LEU A 32 -9.04 -21.95 0.63
N TYR A 33 -7.80 -22.35 0.96
CA TYR A 33 -7.56 -23.41 1.96
C TYR A 33 -7.84 -22.94 3.40
N SER A 34 -7.80 -21.64 3.65
CA SER A 34 -8.06 -21.06 4.98
C SER A 34 -9.55 -21.09 5.38
N CYS A 35 -10.45 -21.40 4.44
CA CYS A 35 -11.90 -21.39 4.66
C CYS A 35 -12.52 -22.78 4.92
N GLN A 36 -11.72 -23.86 4.92
CA GLN A 36 -12.26 -25.23 4.94
C GLN A 36 -11.80 -26.07 6.13
N ASP A 37 -11.43 -25.44 7.24
CA ASP A 37 -11.17 -26.16 8.48
C ASP A 37 -11.94 -25.54 9.64
N ARG A 38 -13.14 -26.09 9.88
CA ARG A 38 -13.83 -26.30 11.17
C ARG A 38 -15.33 -26.54 10.93
N ILE A 39 -15.64 -27.72 10.41
CA ILE A 39 -16.93 -28.39 10.67
C ILE A 39 -16.59 -29.66 11.45
N SER A 40 -16.40 -29.54 12.76
CA SER A 40 -16.45 -30.68 13.67
C SER A 40 -16.79 -30.23 15.10
N LEU A 41 -18.03 -30.56 15.49
CA LEU A 41 -18.44 -31.05 16.81
C LEU A 41 -17.71 -30.52 18.06
N PHE A 42 -18.38 -29.62 18.81
CA PHE A 42 -18.58 -29.79 20.25
C PHE A 42 -19.72 -28.88 20.75
N GLU A 43 -20.79 -29.49 21.27
CA GLU A 43 -21.77 -28.79 22.11
C GLU A 43 -21.19 -28.59 23.52
N GLU A 44 -21.58 -27.48 24.15
CA GLU A 44 -21.66 -27.24 25.59
C GLU A 44 -20.35 -26.97 26.37
N SER A 45 -20.06 -25.69 26.64
CA SER A 45 -19.86 -25.17 28.01
C SER A 45 -19.56 -23.66 28.03
N VAL A 46 -20.55 -22.90 28.51
CA VAL A 46 -20.49 -21.64 29.27
C VAL A 46 -19.26 -20.71 29.08
N ASP A 47 -19.46 -19.69 28.24
CA ASP A 47 -19.16 -18.25 28.44
C ASP A 47 -17.73 -17.74 28.73
N SER A 48 -16.74 -18.61 28.95
CA SER A 48 -15.33 -18.17 29.17
C SER A 48 -14.51 -18.14 27.87
N ASP A 49 -14.84 -19.00 26.91
CA ASP A 49 -14.06 -19.15 25.67
C ASP A 49 -14.39 -18.03 24.65
N SER A 50 -15.60 -17.46 24.74
CA SER A 50 -16.03 -16.29 23.95
C SER A 50 -15.23 -15.03 24.33
N ALA A 51 -15.08 -14.75 25.62
CA ALA A 51 -14.35 -13.60 26.13
C ALA A 51 -12.84 -13.64 25.78
N ILE A 52 -12.24 -14.83 25.83
CA ILE A 52 -10.83 -15.03 25.41
C ILE A 52 -10.66 -14.80 23.91
N ARG A 53 -11.62 -15.23 23.08
CA ARG A 53 -11.57 -15.01 21.63
C ARG A 53 -11.73 -13.53 21.29
N VAL A 54 -12.67 -12.82 21.92
CA VAL A 54 -12.88 -11.38 21.69
C VAL A 54 -11.65 -10.55 22.07
N THR A 55 -11.07 -10.80 23.26
CA THR A 55 -9.86 -10.09 23.71
C THR A 55 -8.63 -10.35 22.81
N ASN A 56 -8.51 -11.55 22.25
CA ASN A 56 -7.45 -11.87 21.29
C ASN A 56 -7.65 -11.15 19.94
N ILE A 57 -8.89 -11.11 19.43
CA ILE A 57 -9.23 -10.36 18.20
C ILE A 57 -8.91 -8.88 18.38
N GLU A 58 -9.28 -8.30 19.52
CA GLU A 58 -9.01 -6.91 19.85
C GLU A 58 -7.51 -6.60 19.89
N GLN A 59 -6.71 -7.37 20.64
CA GLN A 59 -5.26 -7.15 20.71
C GLN A 59 -4.58 -7.28 19.35
N GLN A 60 -4.97 -8.26 18.53
CA GLN A 60 -4.39 -8.44 17.20
C GLN A 60 -4.76 -7.28 16.27
N THR A 61 -6.00 -6.78 16.38
CA THR A 61 -6.49 -5.67 15.57
C THR A 61 -5.74 -4.38 15.94
N LEU A 62 -5.65 -4.05 17.23
CA LEU A 62 -4.90 -2.88 17.69
C LEU A 62 -3.41 -2.91 17.26
N ARG A 63 -2.75 -4.07 17.34
CA ARG A 63 -1.36 -4.24 16.88
C ARG A 63 -1.18 -3.99 15.38
N LYS A 64 -2.18 -4.31 14.55
CA LYS A 64 -2.13 -4.12 13.10
C LYS A 64 -2.47 -2.68 12.68
N TRP A 65 -3.40 -2.04 13.38
CA TRP A 65 -3.95 -0.74 12.98
C TRP A 65 -3.14 0.46 13.49
N PHE A 66 -2.52 0.36 14.66
CA PHE A 66 -1.69 1.46 15.16
C PHE A 66 -0.50 1.81 14.22
N PRO A 67 0.27 0.84 13.70
CA PRO A 67 1.30 1.12 12.71
C PRO A 67 0.75 1.69 11.40
N PHE A 68 -0.44 1.26 10.98
CA PHE A 68 -1.09 1.73 9.75
C PHE A 68 -1.41 3.22 9.82
N ASN A 69 -1.95 3.69 10.95
CA ASN A 69 -2.26 5.11 11.14
C ASN A 69 -1.00 5.97 11.00
N LYS A 70 0.11 5.57 11.63
CA LYS A 70 1.39 6.27 11.52
C LYS A 70 1.95 6.25 10.09
N GLU A 71 1.87 5.12 9.40
CA GLU A 71 2.32 5.01 8.00
C GLU A 71 1.51 5.95 7.10
N SER A 72 0.19 5.98 7.27
CA SER A 72 -0.71 6.80 6.46
C SER A 72 -0.42 8.31 6.59
N ASP A 73 -0.15 8.79 7.81
CA ASP A 73 0.21 10.19 8.05
C ASP A 73 1.57 10.55 7.44
N SER A 74 2.54 9.62 7.49
CA SER A 74 3.83 9.80 6.83
C SER A 74 3.67 9.92 5.31
N ILE A 75 2.84 9.06 4.69
CA ILE A 75 2.60 9.08 3.25
C ILE A 75 1.93 10.38 2.82
N ILE A 76 0.90 10.81 3.55
CA ILE A 76 0.20 12.08 3.28
C ILE A 76 1.18 13.25 3.34
N THR A 77 1.99 13.30 4.41
CA THR A 77 2.98 14.38 4.60
C THR A 77 4.02 14.38 3.46
N SER A 78 4.56 13.21 3.10
CA SER A 78 5.51 13.10 1.99
C SER A 78 4.89 13.52 0.66
N ALA A 79 3.65 13.12 0.37
CA ALA A 79 2.95 13.51 -0.85
C ALA A 79 2.69 15.02 -0.92
N GLU A 80 2.30 15.65 0.19
CA GLU A 80 2.15 17.11 0.27
C GLU A 80 3.45 17.85 -0.05
N LEU A 81 4.58 17.36 0.46
CA LEU A 81 5.89 17.94 0.19
C LEU A 81 6.25 17.85 -1.29
N ILE A 82 6.08 16.67 -1.91
CA ILE A 82 6.37 16.44 -3.33
C ILE A 82 5.49 17.33 -4.23
N ILE A 83 4.18 17.40 -3.94
CA ILE A 83 3.24 18.26 -4.70
C ILE A 83 3.65 19.73 -4.57
N LYS A 84 4.00 20.18 -3.37
CA LYS A 84 4.44 21.57 -3.14
C LYS A 84 5.74 21.90 -3.87
N GLU A 85 6.68 20.95 -3.93
CA GLU A 85 7.91 21.10 -4.70
C GLU A 85 7.60 21.23 -6.20
N GLN A 86 6.76 20.35 -6.75
CA GLN A 86 6.31 20.41 -8.14
C GLN A 86 5.60 21.74 -8.47
N GLU A 87 4.74 22.24 -7.59
CA GLU A 87 4.08 23.54 -7.74
C GLU A 87 5.09 24.69 -7.82
N ASN A 88 6.16 24.63 -7.02
CA ASN A 88 7.20 25.65 -7.03
C ASN A 88 8.07 25.55 -8.29
N GLU A 89 8.41 24.35 -8.75
CA GLU A 89 9.12 24.16 -10.01
C GLU A 89 8.34 24.74 -11.19
N MET A 90 7.02 24.52 -11.25
CA MET A 90 6.17 25.04 -12.31
C MET A 90 6.05 26.56 -12.29
N LYS A 91 6.15 27.20 -11.12
CA LYS A 91 6.22 28.68 -11.02
C LYS A 91 7.53 29.23 -11.62
N ILE A 92 8.63 28.48 -11.52
CA ILE A 92 9.95 28.89 -12.01
C ILE A 92 10.11 28.58 -13.51
N LYS A 93 9.83 27.34 -13.90
CA LYS A 93 10.04 26.81 -15.27
C LYS A 93 8.91 27.18 -16.25
N GLY A 94 7.79 27.67 -15.74
CA GLY A 94 6.58 27.95 -16.51
C GLY A 94 5.61 26.78 -16.58
N LYS A 95 4.35 27.08 -16.85
CA LYS A 95 3.26 26.10 -16.89
C LYS A 95 3.32 25.28 -18.17
N ASN A 96 3.27 23.96 -18.02
CA ASN A 96 3.10 22.99 -19.11
C ASN A 96 1.81 22.22 -18.85
N ASN A 97 0.92 22.13 -19.85
CA ASN A 97 -0.35 21.41 -19.76
C ASN A 97 -0.19 19.97 -19.23
N LYS A 98 0.90 19.28 -19.60
CA LYS A 98 1.19 17.91 -19.13
C LYS A 98 1.50 17.91 -17.63
N ALA A 99 2.34 18.83 -17.17
CA ALA A 99 2.70 18.98 -15.77
C ALA A 99 1.50 19.43 -14.91
N GLU A 100 0.67 20.35 -15.43
CA GLU A 100 -0.56 20.78 -14.77
C GLU A 100 -1.57 19.64 -14.60
N LYS A 101 -1.76 18.81 -15.63
CA LYS A 101 -2.64 17.65 -15.54
C LYS A 101 -2.17 16.68 -14.45
N ARG A 102 -0.87 16.37 -14.42
CA ARG A 102 -0.28 15.48 -13.41
C ARG A 102 -0.38 16.02 -12.01
N LEU A 103 -0.14 17.33 -11.85
CA LEU A 103 -0.29 18.01 -10.58
C LEU A 103 -1.74 17.89 -10.07
N HIS A 104 -2.72 18.14 -10.94
CA HIS A 104 -4.13 17.99 -10.60
C HIS A 104 -4.50 16.56 -10.21
N GLU A 105 -3.98 15.57 -10.93
CA GLU A 105 -4.22 14.15 -10.63
C GLU A 105 -3.62 13.75 -9.27
N ALA A 106 -2.39 14.16 -8.98
CA ALA A 106 -1.76 13.93 -7.68
C ALA A 106 -2.51 14.63 -6.54
N GLN A 107 -2.93 15.88 -6.72
CA GLN A 107 -3.74 16.61 -5.74
C GLN A 107 -5.08 15.93 -5.48
N TYR A 108 -5.75 15.44 -6.53
CA TYR A 108 -7.00 14.71 -6.42
C TYR A 108 -6.83 13.43 -5.58
N HIS A 109 -5.84 12.60 -5.91
CA HIS A 109 -5.59 11.35 -5.20
C HIS A 109 -5.11 11.58 -3.76
N LEU A 110 -4.35 12.66 -3.50
CA LEU A 110 -3.99 13.04 -2.13
C LEU A 110 -5.23 13.41 -1.30
N LEU A 111 -6.15 14.19 -1.87
CA LEU A 111 -7.39 14.57 -1.19
C LEU A 111 -8.26 13.33 -0.89
N GLU A 112 -8.39 12.43 -1.86
CA GLU A 112 -9.17 11.21 -1.70
C GLU A 112 -8.53 10.26 -0.66
N LEU A 113 -7.20 10.14 -0.65
CA LEU A 113 -6.49 9.38 0.37
C LEU A 113 -6.73 9.95 1.78
N LYS A 114 -6.64 11.28 1.94
CA LYS A 114 -6.94 11.95 3.21
C LYS A 114 -8.36 11.67 3.70
N LYS A 115 -9.37 11.71 2.81
CA LYS A 115 -10.74 11.36 3.16
C LYS A 115 -10.86 9.94 3.68
N ARG A 116 -10.21 8.98 3.01
CA ARG A 116 -10.21 7.55 3.41
C ARG A 116 -9.54 7.34 4.75
N VAL A 117 -8.37 7.95 4.96
CA VAL A 117 -7.65 7.87 6.24
C VAL A 117 -8.49 8.47 7.36
N ASN A 118 -9.09 9.64 7.16
CA ASN A 118 -9.95 10.27 8.16
C ASN A 118 -11.19 9.42 8.47
N TYR A 119 -11.81 8.83 7.45
CA TYR A 119 -12.94 7.92 7.65
C TYR A 119 -12.55 6.69 8.46
N ILE A 120 -11.39 6.09 8.19
CA ILE A 120 -10.88 4.93 8.97
C ILE A 120 -10.66 5.34 10.42
N LYS A 121 -9.95 6.46 10.67
CA LYS A 121 -9.68 6.96 12.03
C LYS A 121 -10.98 7.27 12.81
N ASP A 122 -11.96 7.85 12.14
CA ASP A 122 -13.29 8.15 12.70
C ASP A 122 -14.16 6.90 12.89
N TYR A 123 -14.00 5.88 12.05
CA TYR A 123 -14.62 4.58 12.27
C TYR A 123 -14.01 3.89 13.49
N GLU A 124 -12.68 3.83 13.59
CA GLU A 124 -11.95 3.23 14.72
C GLU A 124 -12.30 3.91 16.05
N SER A 125 -12.39 5.24 16.09
CA SER A 125 -12.68 5.97 17.33
C SER A 125 -14.10 5.73 17.89
N ARG A 126 -15.02 5.22 17.06
CA ARG A 126 -16.41 4.89 17.45
C ARG A 126 -16.60 3.41 17.80
N VAL A 127 -15.61 2.56 17.56
CA VAL A 127 -15.69 1.14 17.87
C VAL A 127 -15.42 0.94 19.36
N GLU A 128 -16.39 0.40 20.08
CA GLU A 128 -16.22 0.03 21.50
C GLU A 128 -15.54 -1.32 21.67
N ASN A 129 -15.85 -2.30 20.81
CA ASN A 129 -15.27 -3.65 20.83
C ASN A 129 -14.96 -4.13 19.42
N PHE A 130 -13.78 -4.75 19.23
CA PHE A 130 -13.38 -5.30 17.94
C PHE A 130 -13.85 -6.75 17.80
N ASP A 131 -15.05 -6.93 17.25
CA ASP A 131 -15.54 -8.24 16.81
C ASP A 131 -15.14 -8.58 15.37
N SER A 132 -15.50 -9.76 14.87
CA SER A 132 -15.18 -10.16 13.48
C SER A 132 -15.83 -9.26 12.42
N SER A 133 -16.99 -8.66 12.69
CA SER A 133 -17.66 -7.76 11.74
C SER A 133 -16.86 -6.47 11.58
N VAL A 134 -16.43 -5.89 12.70
CA VAL A 134 -15.56 -4.71 12.75
C VAL A 134 -14.25 -4.98 12.02
N VAL A 135 -13.61 -6.13 12.29
CA VAL A 135 -12.35 -6.50 11.61
C VAL A 135 -12.54 -6.63 10.10
N ASN A 136 -13.61 -7.29 9.65
CA ASN A 136 -13.89 -7.42 8.22
C ASN A 136 -14.14 -6.06 7.56
N LYS A 137 -14.84 -5.15 8.25
CA LYS A 137 -15.06 -3.79 7.77
C LYS A 137 -13.74 -3.03 7.66
N LEU A 138 -12.91 -3.10 8.68
CA LEU A 138 -11.57 -2.49 8.71
C LEU A 138 -10.69 -3.02 7.57
N ASP A 139 -10.64 -4.33 7.34
CA ASP A 139 -9.89 -4.92 6.23
C ASP A 139 -10.40 -4.44 4.85
N SER A 140 -11.71 -4.31 4.68
CA SER A 140 -12.30 -3.71 3.47
C SER A 140 -11.88 -2.25 3.30
N LEU A 141 -11.87 -1.46 4.37
CA LEU A 141 -11.42 -0.07 4.31
C LEU A 141 -9.92 0.04 4.03
N LYS A 142 -9.12 -0.89 4.56
CA LYS A 142 -7.69 -0.98 4.25
C LYS A 142 -7.44 -1.20 2.77
N LEU A 143 -8.18 -2.12 2.16
CA LEU A 143 -8.05 -2.40 0.73
C LEU A 143 -8.35 -1.14 -0.11
N ASP A 144 -9.38 -0.41 0.29
CA ASP A 144 -9.79 0.84 -0.32
C ASP A 144 -8.77 1.97 -0.16
N TYR A 145 -8.14 2.07 1.00
CA TYR A 145 -6.99 2.94 1.23
C TYR A 145 -5.80 2.55 0.33
N LEU A 146 -5.44 1.26 0.27
CA LEU A 146 -4.29 0.78 -0.50
C LEU A 146 -4.44 1.04 -1.99
N LYS A 147 -5.65 0.85 -2.53
CA LYS A 147 -5.96 1.20 -3.93
C LYS A 147 -5.72 2.68 -4.20
N GLU A 148 -6.13 3.56 -3.29
CA GLU A 148 -5.97 4.99 -3.48
C GLU A 148 -4.51 5.44 -3.28
N LYS A 149 -3.80 4.84 -2.32
CA LYS A 149 -2.35 5.03 -2.11
C LYS A 149 -1.59 4.73 -3.40
N LEU A 150 -1.88 3.60 -4.07
CA LEU A 150 -1.22 3.22 -5.32
C LEU A 150 -1.47 4.22 -6.45
N LYS A 151 -2.69 4.79 -6.55
CA LYS A 151 -2.98 5.83 -7.55
C LYS A 151 -2.20 7.11 -7.26
N LEU A 152 -2.13 7.51 -5.99
CA LEU A 152 -1.33 8.66 -5.58
C LEU A 152 0.16 8.43 -5.90
N GLU A 153 0.72 7.29 -5.51
CA GLU A 153 2.12 6.95 -5.82
C GLU A 153 2.38 6.95 -7.33
N SER A 154 1.47 6.40 -8.13
CA SER A 154 1.55 6.45 -9.59
C SER A 154 1.59 7.89 -10.10
N ALA A 155 0.71 8.75 -9.61
CA ALA A 155 0.64 10.16 -10.01
C ALA A 155 1.90 10.94 -9.60
N LEU A 156 2.46 10.68 -8.41
CA LEU A 156 3.69 11.32 -7.93
C LEU A 156 4.93 10.86 -8.69
N CYS A 157 5.01 9.59 -9.09
CA CYS A 157 6.11 9.07 -9.91
C CYS A 157 6.24 9.80 -11.26
N GLU A 158 5.14 10.31 -11.81
CA GLU A 158 5.16 11.05 -13.07
C GLU A 158 5.84 12.43 -12.99
N PHE A 159 6.18 12.90 -11.78
CA PHE A 159 7.01 14.10 -11.61
C PHE A 159 8.50 13.80 -11.88
N GLN A 160 8.94 12.55 -11.73
CA GLN A 160 10.34 12.14 -11.87
C GLN A 160 10.72 11.79 -13.32
N GLU A 161 10.18 12.49 -14.33
CA GLU A 161 10.66 12.29 -15.70
C GLU A 161 12.12 12.72 -15.80
N PHE A 162 13.02 11.73 -15.83
CA PHE A 162 14.45 11.93 -16.06
C PHE A 162 14.67 12.32 -17.52
N ASP A 163 15.15 13.54 -17.75
CA ASP A 163 15.76 13.89 -19.02
C ASP A 163 17.11 13.15 -19.11
N PHE A 164 17.14 12.06 -19.89
CA PHE A 164 18.40 11.42 -20.26
C PHE A 164 19.10 12.27 -21.34
N PRO A 165 20.41 12.58 -21.19
CA PRO A 165 21.17 13.38 -22.15
C PRO A 165 21.44 12.66 -23.48
#